data_AF-A0A066RM04-F1
#
_entry.id   AF-A0A066RM04-F1
#
_cell.length_a   1.000
_cell.length_b   1.000
_cell.length_c   1.000
_cell.angle_alpha   90.00
_cell.angle_beta   90.00
_cell.angle_gamma   90.00
#
_symmetry.space_group_name_H-M   'P 1'
#
loop_
_entity.id
_entity.type
_entity.pdbx_description
1 polymer ?
#
loop_
_entity_poly.entity_id
_entity_poly.type
_entity_poly.pdbx_seq_one_letter_code
_entity_poly.pdbx_strand_id
1 'polypeptide(L)' 'MITTRGLNSDIIATRDLELRLRVERLATLEERKLAQMARILLRKAVERQEEELGLPPLGDDAE' A
#
# COMPACT_ATOMS: atom_id res chain seq x y z
N MET A 1 -26.29 4.05 -1.29
CA MET A 1 -26.09 5.26 -0.44
C MET A 1 -24.61 5.60 -0.46
N ILE A 2 -24.23 6.79 -0.94
CA ILE A 2 -22.83 7.22 -0.94
C ILE A 2 -22.54 7.86 0.42
N THR A 3 -22.01 7.09 1.36
CA THR A 3 -21.47 7.64 2.60
C THR A 3 -20.21 8.43 2.26
N THR A 4 -20.25 9.75 2.46
CA THR A 4 -19.08 10.62 2.47
C THR A 4 -18.15 10.21 3.62
N ARG A 5 -17.32 9.19 3.39
CA ARG A 5 -16.13 8.94 4.19
C ARG A 5 -15.29 10.20 4.14
N GLY A 6 -15.07 10.85 5.28
CA GLY A 6 -14.36 12.12 5.34
C GLY A 6 -13.01 12.00 4.64
N LEU A 7 -12.60 13.03 3.89
CA LEU A 7 -11.41 13.07 3.02
C LEU A 7 -10.07 12.61 3.65
N ASN A 8 -10.04 12.38 4.96
CA ASN A 8 -8.89 11.91 5.73
C ASN A 8 -9.01 10.46 6.24
N SER A 9 -10.10 9.72 5.94
CA SER A 9 -10.26 8.31 6.33
C SER A 9 -9.34 7.34 5.58
N ASP A 10 -8.65 7.84 4.55
CA ASP A 10 -7.96 7.00 3.56
C ASP A 10 -6.42 7.09 3.68
N ILE A 11 -5.90 7.77 4.71
CA ILE A 11 -4.45 7.91 4.94
C ILE A 11 -3.97 6.78 5.86
N ILE A 12 -3.16 5.88 5.30
CA ILE A 12 -2.40 4.89 6.08
C ILE A 12 -1.12 5.55 6.56
N ALA A 13 -0.95 5.67 7.88
CA ALA A 13 0.26 6.19 8.51
C ALA A 13 0.86 5.14 9.46
N THR A 14 2.17 4.95 9.39
CA THR A 14 2.92 4.07 10.30
C THR A 14 3.96 4.89 11.07
N ARG A 15 4.22 4.54 12.34
CA ARG A 15 5.27 5.17 13.16
C ARG A 15 6.49 4.26 13.22
N ASP A 16 7.06 3.97 12.05
CA ASP A 16 8.22 3.06 11.92
C ASP A 16 9.35 3.75 11.13
N LEU A 17 10.38 4.17 11.87
CA LEU A 17 11.54 4.84 11.29
C LEU A 17 12.41 3.88 10.46
N GLU A 18 12.57 2.64 10.91
CA GLU A 18 13.41 1.66 10.21
C GLU A 18 12.79 1.31 8.85
N LEU A 19 11.48 1.04 8.83
CA LEU A 19 10.75 0.80 7.60
C LEU A 19 10.88 2.00 6.64
N ARG A 20 10.69 3.23 7.14
CA ARG A 20 10.85 4.43 6.32
C ARG A 20 12.24 4.50 5.68
N LEU A 21 13.31 4.31 6.46
CA LEU A 21 14.70 4.37 5.95
C LEU A 21 14.96 3.30 4.89
N ARG A 22 14.41 2.09 5.07
CA ARG A 22 14.50 1.02 4.07
C ARG A 22 13.78 1.39 2.76
N VAL A 23 12.58 1.95 2.85
CA VAL A 23 11.83 2.42 1.66
C VAL A 23 12.55 3.58 0.97
N GLU A 24 13.10 4.54 1.73
CA GLU A 24 13.90 5.64 1.19
C GLU A 24 15.12 5.13 0.43
N ARG A 25 15.87 4.18 1.00
CA ARG A 25 17.01 3.54 0.34
C ARG A 25 16.62 2.92 -0.99
N LEU A 26 15.52 2.15 -1.03
CA LEU A 26 15.03 1.53 -2.26
C LEU A 26 14.59 2.56 -3.29
N ALA A 27 13.90 3.62 -2.84
CA ALA A 27 13.47 4.72 -3.70
C ALA A 27 14.65 5.43 -4.36
N THR A 28 15.73 5.66 -3.62
CA THR A 28 16.98 6.23 -4.15
C THR A 28 17.63 5.32 -5.19
N LEU A 29 17.71 4.01 -4.92
CA LEU A 29 18.34 3.04 -5.84
C LEU A 29 17.60 2.92 -7.17
N GLU A 30 16.28 3.08 -7.18
CA GLU A 30 15.45 3.01 -8.39
C GLU A 30 15.11 4.38 -9.00
N GLU A 31 15.68 5.48 -8.50
CA GLU A 31 15.39 6.84 -8.94
C GLU A 31 13.88 7.20 -8.88
N ARG A 32 13.18 6.73 -7.84
CA ARG A 32 11.74 6.95 -7.64
C ARG A 32 11.45 7.89 -6.48
N LYS A 33 10.27 8.52 -6.50
CA LYS A 33 9.74 9.25 -5.35
C LYS A 33 9.38 8.28 -4.21
N LEU A 34 9.60 8.69 -2.96
CA LEU A 34 9.31 7.87 -1.78
C LEU A 34 7.89 7.31 -1.77
N ALA A 35 6.88 8.15 -2.04
CA ALA A 35 5.48 7.74 -2.07
C ALA A 35 5.18 6.71 -3.18
N GLN A 36 5.84 6.85 -4.35
CA GLN A 36 5.69 5.88 -5.44
C GLN A 36 6.29 4.54 -5.05
N MET A 37 7.49 4.54 -4.44
CA MET A 37 8.13 3.32 -3.96
C MET A 37 7.29 2.64 -2.87
N ALA A 38 6.79 3.41 -1.89
CA ALA A 38 5.90 2.91 -0.86
C ALA A 38 4.65 2.25 -1.44
N ARG A 39 4.00 2.87 -2.44
CA ARG A 39 2.84 2.29 -3.13
C ARG A 39 3.17 0.97 -3.83
N ILE A 40 4.31 0.88 -4.50
CA ILE A 40 4.74 -0.34 -5.21
C ILE A 40 5.01 -1.47 -4.22
N LEU A 41 5.76 -1.20 -3.15
CA LEU A 41 6.09 -2.18 -2.13
C LEU A 41 4.84 -2.66 -1.39
N LEU A 42 3.95 -1.73 -1.01
CA LEU A 42 2.70 -2.07 -0.35
C LEU A 42 1.82 -2.94 -1.24
N ARG A 43 1.67 -2.58 -2.52
CA ARG A 43 0.92 -3.40 -3.50
C ARG A 43 1.43 -4.83 -3.56
N LYS A 44 2.74 -5.01 -3.78
CA LYS A 44 3.35 -6.34 -3.87
C LYS A 44 3.16 -7.16 -2.60
N ALA A 45 3.26 -6.53 -1.43
CA ALA A 45 3.08 -7.20 -0.15
C ALA A 45 1.61 -7.61 0.08
N VAL A 46 0.65 -6.74 -0.30
CA VAL A 46 -0.78 -7.03 -0.22
C VAL A 46 -1.17 -8.16 -1.16
N GLU A 47 -0.78 -8.08 -2.44
CA GLU A 47 -1.08 -9.13 -3.44
C GLU A 47 -0.55 -10.49 -2.99
N ARG A 48 0.70 -10.53 -2.48
CA ARG A 48 1.27 -11.74 -1.91
C ARG A 48 0.49 -12.26 -0.70
N GLN A 49 0.07 -11.37 0.19
CA GLN A 49 -0.69 -11.75 1.38
C GLN A 49 -2.09 -12.28 1.01
N GLU A 50 -2.72 -11.71 -0.01
CA GLU A 50 -3.99 -12.18 -0.57
C GLU A 50 -3.83 -13.58 -1.19
N GLU A 51 -2.78 -13.78 -1.99
CA GLU A 51 -2.44 -15.10 -2.57
C GLU A 51 -2.18 -16.16 -1.47
N GLU A 52 -1.40 -15.83 -0.44
CA GLU A 52 -1.11 -16.72 0.69
C GLU A 52 -2.37 -17.09 1.49
N LEU A 53 -3.36 -16.20 1.53
CA LEU A 53 -4.65 -16.44 2.18
C LEU A 53 -5.71 -17.05 1.23
N GLY A 54 -5.40 -17.23 -0.05
CA GLY A 54 -6.35 -17.70 -1.06
C GLY A 54 -7.51 -16.74 -1.30
N LEU A 55 -7.30 -15.44 -1.08
CA LEU A 55 -8.33 -14.41 -1.30
C LEU A 55 -8.44 -14.09 -2.80
N PRO A 56 -9.65 -14.01 -3.36
CA PRO A 56 -9.85 -13.54 -4.73
C PRO A 56 -9.49 -12.05 -4.84
N PRO A 57 -9.16 -11.56 -6.05
CA PRO A 57 -8.89 -10.15 -6.26
C PRO A 57 -10.12 -9.30 -5.93
N LEU A 58 -9.88 -8.16 -5.26
CA LEU A 58 -10.93 -7.19 -4.97
C LEU A 58 -11.52 -6.64 -6.29
N GLY A 59 -12.75 -7.03 -6.60
CA GLY A 59 -13.45 -6.64 -7.83
C GLY A 59 -14.33 -7.75 -8.43
N ASP A 60 -14.11 -9.01 -8.06
CA ASP A 60 -14.98 -10.12 -8.48
C ASP A 60 -16.20 -10.32 -7.56
N ASP A 61 -16.18 -9.77 -6.35
CA ASP A 61 -17.32 -9.76 -5.39
C ASP A 61 -17.79 -8.32 -5.06
N ALA A 62 -17.78 -7.42 -6.04
CA ALA A 62 -18.44 -6.12 -5.92
C ALA A 62 -19.79 -6.16 -6.66
N GLU A 63 -20.78 -6.82 -6.07
CA GLU A 63 -22.21 -6.47 -6.28
C GLU A 63 -22.51 -5.08 -5.68
#